data_AF-A0A7V4BRW4-F1
#
_entry.id   AF-A0A7V4BRW4-F1
#
_cell.length_a   1.000
_cell.length_b   1.000
_cell.length_c   1.000
_cell.angle_alpha   90.00
_cell.angle_beta   90.00
_cell.angle_gamma   90.00
#
_symmetry.space_group_name_H-M   'P 1'
#
loop_
_entity.id
_entity.type
_entity.pdbx_description
1 polymer ?
#
loop_
_entity_poly.entity_id
_entity_poly.type
_entity_poly.pdbx_seq_one_letter_code
_entity_poly.pdbx_strand_id
1 'polypeptide(L)' 'MADIRNFAKQKMLDMIYYYQTEHSYIVVESTNALSDTDFEKLSWLFSGKRADAEKIEGYFVGPRREMITPWS' A
#
# COMPACT_ATOMS: atom_id res chain seq x y z
N MET A 1 -9.75 -22.36 -15.37
CA MET A 1 -10.44 -21.19 -15.94
C MET A 1 -10.64 -20.20 -14.79
N ALA A 2 -9.73 -19.25 -14.58
CA ALA A 2 -9.84 -18.30 -13.48
C ALA A 2 -11.01 -17.34 -13.74
N ASP A 3 -11.91 -17.20 -12.76
CA ASP A 3 -13.16 -16.47 -12.89
C ASP A 3 -12.91 -14.95 -12.99
N ILE A 4 -13.20 -14.39 -14.17
CA ILE A 4 -13.05 -12.96 -14.50
C ILE A 4 -13.91 -12.08 -13.57
N ARG A 5 -14.97 -12.63 -12.95
CA ARG A 5 -15.86 -11.90 -12.04
C ARG A 5 -15.19 -11.55 -10.72
N ASN A 6 -14.23 -12.35 -10.25
CA ASN A 6 -13.52 -12.08 -9.00
C ASN A 6 -12.53 -10.91 -9.12
N PHE A 7 -11.88 -10.77 -10.28
CA PHE A 7 -10.94 -9.67 -10.53
C PHE A 7 -11.62 -8.30 -10.51
N ALA A 8 -12.84 -8.20 -11.07
CA ALA A 8 -13.58 -6.94 -11.09
C ALA A 8 -14.10 -6.53 -9.70
N LYS A 9 -14.45 -7.51 -8.86
CA LYS A 9 -14.97 -7.26 -7.50
C LYS A 9 -13.86 -6.87 -6.52
N GLN A 10 -12.66 -7.43 -6.69
CA GLN A 10 -11.47 -7.10 -5.90
C GLN A 10 -11.09 -5.62 -6.03
N LYS A 11 -11.03 -5.14 -7.28
CA LYS A 11 -10.64 -3.77 -7.64
C LYS A 11 -11.56 -2.65 -7.11
N MET A 12 -12.73 -2.99 -6.57
CA MET A 12 -13.73 -2.03 -6.06
C MET A 12 -13.64 -1.79 -4.55
N LEU A 13 -12.79 -2.52 -3.81
CA LEU A 13 -12.66 -2.43 -2.35
C LEU A 13 -11.23 -2.19 -1.85
N ASP A 14 -10.27 -2.00 -2.76
CA ASP A 14 -8.88 -1.84 -2.37
C ASP A 14 -8.66 -0.45 -1.73
N MET A 15 -8.26 -0.47 -0.45
CA MET A 15 -7.93 0.72 0.35
C MET A 15 -6.42 0.95 0.26
N ILE A 16 -6.04 2.20 -0.04
CA ILE A 16 -4.62 2.60 -0.17
C ILE A 16 -4.21 3.40 1.07
N TYR A 17 -3.12 2.98 1.69
CA TYR A 17 -2.52 3.66 2.83
C TYR A 17 -1.11 4.11 2.48
N TYR A 18 -0.77 5.33 2.88
CA TYR A 18 0.53 5.93 2.63
C TYR A 18 1.35 6.03 3.90
N TYR A 19 2.61 5.63 3.81
CA TYR A 19 3.60 5.76 4.88
C TYR A 19 4.79 6.55 4.36
N GLN A 20 5.20 7.54 5.14
CA GLN A 20 6.39 8.33 4.89
C GLN A 20 7.51 7.85 5.80
N THR A 21 8.63 7.45 5.20
CA THR A 21 9.89 7.19 5.88
C THR A 21 10.83 8.40 5.71
N GLU A 22 12.05 8.32 6.23
CA GLU A 22 13.04 9.41 6.09
C GLU A 22 13.40 9.73 4.64
N HIS A 23 13.34 8.75 3.73
CA HIS A 23 13.84 8.88 2.36
C HIS A 23 12.86 8.44 1.28
N SER A 24 11.74 7.82 1.63
CA SER A 24 10.83 7.23 0.67
C SER A 24 9.39 7.21 1.16
N TYR A 25 8.48 6.99 0.21
CA TYR A 25 7.09 6.68 0.48
C TYR A 25 6.85 5.19 0.24
N ILE A 26 6.13 4.57 1.18
CA ILE A 26 5.65 3.20 1.08
C ILE A 26 4.14 3.26 0.93
N VAL A 27 3.62 2.53 -0.07
CA VAL A 27 2.19 2.46 -0.38
C VAL A 27 1.73 1.05 -0.06
N VAL A 28 0.72 0.93 0.80
CA VAL A 28 0.11 -0.33 1.17
C VAL A 28 -1.28 -0.39 0.59
N GLU A 29 -1.53 -1.39 -0.25
CA GLU A 29 -2.85 -1.75 -0.72
C GLU A 29 -3.41 -2.85 0.18
N SER A 30 -4.63 -2.68 0.66
CA SER A 30 -5.31 -3.68 1.48
C SER A 30 -6.75 -3.83 1.01
N THR A 31 -7.19 -5.07 0.93
CA THR A 31 -8.56 -5.45 0.59
C THR A 31 -9.52 -5.26 1.77
N ASN A 32 -8.98 -5.10 2.98
CA ASN A 32 -9.70 -4.91 4.23
C ASN A 32 -9.31 -3.58 4.90
N ALA A 33 -10.25 -3.01 5.66
CA ALA A 33 -9.96 -1.91 6.56
C ALA A 33 -8.96 -2.35 7.65
N LEU A 34 -7.90 -1.57 7.81
CA LEU A 34 -6.90 -1.81 8.84
C LEU A 34 -7.36 -1.18 10.16
N SER A 35 -7.06 -1.86 11.27
CA SER A 35 -7.32 -1.35 12.62
C SER A 35 -6.21 -0.42 13.10
N ASP A 36 -6.45 0.32 14.19
CA ASP A 36 -5.44 1.17 14.82
C ASP A 36 -4.18 0.39 15.22
N THR A 37 -4.35 -0.83 15.72
CA THR A 37 -3.24 -1.73 16.04
C THR A 37 -2.45 -2.14 14.79
N ASP A 38 -3.10 -2.30 13.64
CA ASP A 38 -2.40 -2.60 12.39
C ASP A 38 -1.63 -1.39 11.89
N PHE A 39 -2.18 -0.19 12.03
CA PHE A 39 -1.44 1.04 11.71
C PHE A 39 -0.18 1.19 12.56
N GLU A 40 -0.25 0.90 13.86
CA GLU A 40 0.92 0.91 14.75
C GLU A 40 1.98 -0.12 14.33
N LYS A 41 1.58 -1.36 14.04
CA LYS A 41 2.49 -2.41 13.56
C LYS A 41 3.17 -2.02 12.26
N LEU A 42 2.42 -1.47 11.31
CA LEU A 42 2.96 -1.02 10.02
C LEU A 42 3.88 0.18 10.17
N SER A 43 3.54 1.13 11.04
CA SER A 43 4.42 2.25 11.37
C SER A 43 5.75 1.77 11.96
N TRP A 44 5.71 0.76 12.84
CA TRP A 44 6.92 0.13 13.36
C TRP A 44 7.71 -0.60 12.25
N LEU A 45 7.03 -1.43 11.45
CA LEU A 45 7.65 -2.23 10.39
C LEU A 45 8.38 -1.36 9.37
N PHE A 46 7.78 -0.24 8.98
CA PHE A 46 8.33 0.66 7.97
C PHE A 46 9.28 1.70 8.55
N SER A 47 9.45 1.74 9.87
CA SER A 47 10.12 2.88 10.55
C SER A 47 9.56 4.22 10.04
N GLY A 48 8.23 4.29 9.86
CA GLY A 48 7.57 5.33 9.09
C GLY A 48 6.27 5.82 9.73
N LYS A 49 5.85 7.03 9.36
CA LYS A 49 4.62 7.64 9.84
C LYS A 49 3.54 7.56 8.77
N ARG A 50 2.32 7.24 9.17
CA ARG A 50 1.17 7.27 8.27
C ARG A 50 0.92 8.71 7.81
N ALA A 51 0.76 8.89 6.51
CA ALA A 51 0.26 10.14 5.94
C ALA A 51 -1.27 10.05 5.84
N ASP A 52 -1.97 10.97 6.48
CA ASP A 52 -3.42 11.08 6.39
C ASP A 52 -3.80 11.87 5.13
N ALA A 53 -3.57 11.25 3.98
CA ALA A 53 -3.82 11.85 2.67
C ALA A 53 -4.42 10.80 1.73
N GLU A 54 -5.47 11.16 1.00
CA GLU A 54 -6.05 10.31 -0.05
C GLU A 54 -5.17 10.26 -1.31
N LYS A 55 -4.30 11.28 -1.49
CA LYS A 55 -3.38 11.39 -2.63
C LYS A 55 -2.14 12.15 -2.19
N ILE A 56 -0.98 11.70 -2.68
CA ILE A 56 0.29 12.42 -2.52
C ILE A 56 0.75 12.89 -3.90
N GLU A 57 1.06 14.17 -4.03
CA GLU A 57 1.53 14.77 -5.27
C GLU A 57 3.06 14.90 -5.28
N GLY A 58 3.68 14.65 -6.43
CA GLY A 58 5.13 14.71 -6.57
C GLY A 58 5.66 13.78 -7.65
N TYR A 59 6.98 13.82 -7.85
CA TYR A 59 7.69 12.89 -8.71
C TYR A 59 8.17 11.71 -7.87
N PHE A 60 7.58 10.54 -8.08
CA PHE A 60 7.94 9.31 -7.38
C PHE A 60 8.69 8.37 -8.32
N VAL A 61 9.83 7.87 -7.89
CA VAL A 61 10.60 6.85 -8.60
C VAL A 61 10.49 5.55 -7.82
N GLY A 62 9.64 4.64 -8.31
CA GLY A 62 9.44 3.31 -7.74
C GLY A 62 10.20 2.23 -8.51
N PRO A 63 10.30 1.01 -7.96
CA PRO A 63 10.72 -0.17 -8.72
C PRO A 63 9.81 -0.36 -9.93
N ARG A 64 10.36 -0.89 -11.04
CA ARG A 64 9.54 -1.22 -12.23
C ARG A 64 8.47 -2.21 -11.82
N ARG A 65 7.27 -2.14 -12.43
CA ARG A 65 6.13 -3.03 -12.13
C ARG A 65 6.44 -4.54 -12.23
N GLU A 66 7.52 -4.88 -12.94
CA GLU A 66 8.03 -6.25 -13.14
C GLU A 66 9.04 -6.67 -12.05
N MET A 67 9.61 -5.72 -11.31
CA MET A 67 10.52 -5.96 -10.20
C MET A 67 9.71 -6.24 -8.93
N ILE A 68 9.19 -7.46 -8.85
CA ILE A 68 8.79 -8.07 -7.59
C ILE A 68 10.08 -8.31 -6.81
N THR A 69 10.24 -7.69 -5.64
CA THR A 69 11.35 -8.03 -4.75
C THR A 69 11.17 -9.49 -4.29
N PRO A 70 12.24 -10.26 -4.03
CA PRO A 70 12.11 -11.67 -3.65
C PRO A 70 11.38 -11.91 -2.31
N TRP A 71 11.00 -10.83 -1.60
CA TRP A 71 10.28 -10.86 -0.33
C TRP A 71 8.80 -10.47 -0.47
N SER A 72 8.32 -10.27 -1.70
CA SER A 72 6.91 -9.97 -1.99
C SER A 72 6.06 -11.22 -2.15
#